data_AF-A0AAE7NWK7-F1
#
_entry.id   AF-A0AAE7NWK7-F1
#
_cell.length_a   1.000
_cell.length_b   1.000
_cell.length_c   1.000
_cell.angle_alpha   90.00
_cell.angle_beta   90.00
_cell.angle_gamma   90.00
#
_symmetry.space_group_name_H-M   'P 1'
#
loop_
_entity.id
_entity.type
_entity.pdbx_description
1 polymer ?
#
loop_
_entity_poly.entity_id
_entity_poly.type
_entity_poly.pdbx_seq_one_letter_code
_entity_poly.pdbx_strand_id
1 'polypeptide(L)'
;MGSRRLAAAALAAVALFVTAQAVAQTGALTTRQSEALATYERALGEFKAVLAERRKQIDAKQPLPNLPGQALYLARVAVISSYKDLTDAMPSRIGRPNKFEIPPAYFDADIEPLIDEYGKLFDIMEAPPAGAQNSPTPFKDVVDLAVAIARAKGLAPVHAEAAGRISLGLFFAETNGKQNVRNGRSNTYMGSFQTGPSEDRNGRRKWDAIKGEIAGLDPELSARDDKEEARARGTDYRFNHWTNVRDGLMNAHADLFREIPGIVKTLPDPVDQMKLFELIQIVPTPTRSALKSGDLLSYRVSSPAIMKHLRNNSIFAFGQADRARTSASFREILAAMWLFNRKFERAMAKYAEIKPR
;
A
#
# COMPACT_ATOMS: atom_id res chain seq x y z
N MET A 1 59.17 28.79 46.24
CA MET A 1 58.60 27.94 45.18
C MET A 1 57.27 27.25 45.54
N GLY A 2 56.56 27.63 46.62
CA GLY A 2 55.38 26.89 47.11
C GLY A 2 54.00 27.34 46.62
N SER A 3 53.76 28.64 46.43
CA SER A 3 52.39 29.15 46.27
C SER A 3 51.84 29.10 44.84
N ARG A 4 52.72 29.18 43.81
CA ARG A 4 52.31 29.14 42.39
C ARG A 4 51.92 27.74 41.90
N ARG A 5 52.48 26.68 42.50
CA ARG A 5 52.15 25.28 42.15
C ARG A 5 50.80 24.83 42.73
N LEU A 6 50.41 25.35 43.90
CA LEU A 6 49.12 25.09 44.51
C LEU A 6 47.96 25.78 43.77
N ALA A 7 48.17 27.01 43.29
CA ALA A 7 47.18 27.72 42.48
C ALA A 7 46.93 27.05 41.12
N ALA A 8 47.99 26.55 40.47
CA ALA A 8 47.88 25.83 39.19
C ALA A 8 47.17 24.47 39.35
N ALA A 9 47.40 23.76 40.46
CA ALA A 9 46.71 22.50 40.75
C ALA A 9 45.21 22.70 41.07
N ALA A 10 44.85 23.78 41.77
CA ALA A 10 43.46 24.11 42.07
C ALA A 10 42.67 24.53 40.81
N LEU A 11 43.27 25.31 39.91
CA LEU A 11 42.66 25.68 38.61
C LEU A 11 42.50 24.47 37.67
N ALA A 12 43.46 23.54 37.67
CA ALA A 12 43.37 22.31 36.89
C ALA A 12 42.29 21.35 37.43
N ALA A 13 42.13 21.25 38.75
CA ALA A 13 41.07 20.44 39.37
C ALA A 13 39.67 21.03 39.09
N VAL A 14 39.49 22.35 39.16
CA VAL A 14 38.22 23.01 38.83
C VAL A 14 37.90 22.85 37.33
N ALA A 15 38.89 22.96 36.44
CA ALA A 15 38.69 22.74 35.00
C ALA A 15 38.31 21.27 34.67
N LEU A 16 38.86 20.29 35.40
CA LEU A 16 38.45 18.89 35.26
C LEU A 16 37.02 18.63 35.75
N PHE A 17 36.59 19.27 36.85
CA PHE A 17 35.22 19.11 37.36
C PHE A 17 34.16 19.79 36.45
N VAL A 18 34.49 20.93 35.85
CA VAL A 18 33.59 21.64 34.92
C VAL A 18 33.49 20.92 33.56
N THR A 19 34.57 20.30 33.08
CA THR A 19 34.53 19.51 31.84
C THR A 19 33.90 18.12 32.02
N ALA A 20 34.05 17.49 33.19
CA ALA A 20 33.38 16.23 33.51
C ALA A 20 31.85 16.38 33.63
N GLN A 21 31.36 17.52 34.13
CA GLN A 21 29.91 17.81 34.14
C GLN A 21 29.36 18.10 32.74
N ALA A 22 30.17 18.66 31.83
CA ALA A 22 29.74 18.93 30.46
C ALA A 22 29.64 17.66 29.58
N VAL A 23 30.42 16.61 29.88
CA VAL A 23 30.36 15.32 29.15
C VAL A 23 29.30 14.36 29.75
N ALA A 24 28.88 14.58 31.00
CA ALA A 24 27.82 13.81 31.67
C ALA A 24 26.38 14.33 31.41
N GLN A 25 26.20 15.33 30.53
CA GLN A 25 24.88 15.82 30.11
C GLN A 25 24.41 15.22 28.77
N THR A 26 24.64 13.92 28.56
CA THR A 26 23.57 13.15 27.91
C THR A 26 22.46 13.00 28.95
N GLY A 27 21.61 14.03 29.06
CA GLY A 27 20.56 14.08 30.08
C GLY A 27 19.77 12.77 30.10
N ALA A 28 19.54 12.22 31.29
CA ALA A 28 18.74 11.02 31.48
C ALA A 28 17.41 11.17 30.72
N LEU A 29 17.01 10.14 29.98
CA LEU A 29 15.75 10.16 29.23
C LEU A 29 14.59 10.45 30.18
N THR A 30 13.64 11.27 29.73
CA THR A 30 12.38 11.44 30.46
C THR A 30 11.61 10.12 30.50
N THR A 31 10.64 9.98 31.42
CA THR A 31 9.79 8.80 31.51
C THR A 31 9.12 8.48 30.16
N ARG A 32 8.54 9.50 29.50
CA ARG A 32 7.90 9.35 28.19
C ARG A 32 8.86 8.83 27.11
N GLN A 33 10.09 9.34 27.10
CA GLN A 33 11.11 8.92 26.14
C GLN A 33 11.56 7.48 26.40
N SER A 34 11.76 7.11 27.67
CA SER A 34 12.12 5.76 28.08
C SER A 34 11.02 4.75 27.73
N GLU A 35 9.75 5.08 27.95
CA GLU A 35 8.60 4.23 27.61
C GLU A 35 8.44 4.04 26.09
N ALA A 36 8.62 5.12 25.31
CA ALA A 36 8.53 5.04 23.86
C ALA A 36 9.66 4.18 23.28
N LEU A 37 10.89 4.32 23.81
CA LEU A 37 12.02 3.48 23.43
C LEU A 37 11.78 2.01 23.75
N ALA A 38 11.37 1.70 24.98
CA ALA A 38 11.07 0.33 25.40
C ALA A 38 9.94 -0.31 24.57
N THR A 39 8.94 0.50 24.17
CA THR A 39 7.83 0.03 23.31
C THR A 39 8.34 -0.30 21.91
N TYR A 40 9.19 0.55 21.33
CA TYR A 40 9.82 0.29 20.03
C TYR A 40 10.69 -0.97 20.06
N GLU A 41 11.56 -1.13 21.07
CA GLU A 41 12.43 -2.29 21.21
C GLU A 41 11.64 -3.60 21.35
N ARG A 42 10.54 -3.58 22.10
CA ARG A 42 9.63 -4.73 22.21
C ARG A 42 9.00 -5.08 20.88
N ALA A 43 8.43 -4.10 20.18
CA ALA A 43 7.79 -4.31 18.87
C ALA A 43 8.80 -4.82 17.82
N LEU A 44 10.03 -4.32 17.85
CA LEU A 44 11.12 -4.80 17.00
C LEU A 44 11.50 -6.25 17.33
N GLY A 45 11.59 -6.60 18.61
CA GLY A 45 11.84 -7.97 19.07
C GLY A 45 10.75 -8.94 18.62
N GLU A 46 9.49 -8.56 18.77
CA GLU A 46 8.34 -9.34 18.29
C GLU A 46 8.36 -9.50 16.77
N PHE A 47 8.66 -8.45 16.02
CA PHE A 47 8.75 -8.52 14.57
C PHE A 47 9.83 -9.51 14.11
N LYS A 48 11.03 -9.47 14.71
CA LYS A 48 12.10 -10.44 14.46
C LYS A 48 11.65 -11.88 14.78
N ALA A 49 10.99 -12.08 15.92
CA ALA A 49 10.53 -13.41 16.34
C ALA A 49 9.49 -13.99 15.36
N VAL A 50 8.51 -13.20 14.93
CA VAL A 50 7.47 -13.66 13.98
C VAL A 50 8.06 -13.94 12.59
N LEU A 51 9.04 -13.14 12.14
CA LEU A 51 9.78 -13.41 10.90
C LEU A 51 10.51 -14.76 10.97
N ALA A 52 11.28 -14.98 12.04
CA ALA A 52 12.04 -16.21 12.23
C ALA A 52 11.13 -17.44 12.31
N GLU A 53 10.02 -17.35 13.05
CA GLU A 53 9.05 -18.43 13.15
C GLU A 53 8.44 -18.76 11.78
N ARG A 54 8.02 -17.74 11.02
CA ARG A 54 7.44 -17.98 9.69
C ARG A 54 8.45 -18.60 8.73
N ARG A 55 9.69 -18.10 8.73
CA ARG A 55 10.78 -18.65 7.93
C ARG A 55 11.01 -20.12 8.27
N LYS A 56 11.13 -20.44 9.56
CA LYS A 56 11.32 -21.82 10.04
C LYS A 56 10.20 -22.74 9.58
N GLN A 57 8.94 -22.32 9.70
CA GLN A 57 7.79 -23.12 9.23
C GLN A 57 7.87 -23.40 7.72
N ILE A 58 8.20 -22.38 6.92
CA ILE A 58 8.33 -22.50 5.46
C ILE A 58 9.49 -23.42 5.10
N ASP A 59 10.67 -23.23 5.68
CA ASP A 59 11.87 -24.01 5.37
C ASP A 59 11.70 -25.48 5.76
N ALA A 60 11.02 -25.74 6.89
CA ALA A 60 10.68 -27.08 7.36
C ALA A 60 9.46 -27.69 6.64
N LYS A 61 8.86 -26.99 5.66
CA LYS A 61 7.62 -27.40 4.95
C LYS A 61 6.48 -27.77 5.90
N GLN A 62 6.42 -27.10 7.05
CA GLN A 62 5.34 -27.29 8.01
C GLN A 62 4.05 -26.66 7.49
N PRO A 63 2.88 -27.17 7.91
CA PRO A 63 1.62 -26.50 7.64
C PRO A 63 1.63 -25.07 8.20
N LEU A 64 1.25 -24.10 7.37
CA LEU A 64 1.11 -22.72 7.83
C LEU A 64 -0.27 -22.52 8.47
N PRO A 65 -0.40 -21.68 9.52
CA PRO A 65 -1.70 -21.24 10.03
C PRO A 65 -2.59 -20.62 8.94
N ASN A 66 -3.90 -20.68 9.19
CA ASN A 66 -4.88 -19.93 8.43
C ASN A 66 -4.53 -18.43 8.46
N LEU A 67 -4.51 -17.79 7.29
CA LEU A 67 -4.05 -16.41 7.09
C LEU A 67 -2.57 -16.21 7.54
N PRO A 68 -1.62 -16.87 6.87
CA PRO A 68 -0.25 -16.98 7.36
C PRO A 68 0.52 -15.65 7.38
N GLY A 69 0.08 -14.65 6.62
CA GLY A 69 0.65 -13.31 6.62
C GLY A 69 0.12 -12.40 7.73
N GLN A 70 -0.94 -12.78 8.46
CA GLN A 70 -1.61 -11.88 9.40
C GLN A 70 -0.71 -11.44 10.56
N ALA A 71 -0.04 -12.39 11.22
CA ALA A 71 0.86 -12.08 12.33
C ALA A 71 2.05 -11.20 11.90
N LEU A 72 2.62 -11.51 10.72
CA LEU A 72 3.69 -10.72 10.14
C LEU A 72 3.26 -9.28 9.85
N TYR A 73 2.08 -9.11 9.25
CA TYR A 73 1.53 -7.79 8.95
C TYR A 73 1.33 -6.97 10.21
N LEU A 74 0.73 -7.55 11.25
CA LEU A 74 0.49 -6.88 12.53
C LEU A 74 1.81 -6.48 13.20
N ALA A 75 2.79 -7.37 13.24
CA ALA A 75 4.10 -7.07 13.82
C ALA A 75 4.83 -5.96 13.04
N ARG A 76 4.76 -5.96 11.70
CA ARG A 76 5.28 -4.88 10.86
C ARG A 76 4.59 -3.54 11.16
N VAL A 77 3.26 -3.54 11.29
CA VAL A 77 2.51 -2.32 11.64
C VAL A 77 2.90 -1.81 13.04
N ALA A 78 3.08 -2.71 14.01
CA ALA A 78 3.48 -2.37 15.37
C ALA A 78 4.87 -1.73 15.43
N VAL A 79 5.87 -2.25 14.70
CA VAL A 79 7.21 -1.66 14.69
C VAL A 79 7.24 -0.28 14.02
N ILE A 80 6.54 -0.08 12.91
CA ILE A 80 6.42 1.25 12.25
C ILE A 80 5.68 2.23 13.17
N SER A 81 4.59 1.78 13.79
CA SER A 81 3.81 2.58 14.73
C SER A 81 4.62 3.03 15.94
N SER A 82 5.29 2.09 16.61
CA SER A 82 6.07 2.38 17.82
C SER A 82 7.29 3.23 17.53
N TYR A 83 7.89 3.09 16.33
CA TYR A 83 8.94 3.99 15.89
C TYR A 83 8.42 5.42 15.68
N LYS A 84 7.23 5.59 15.13
CA LYS A 84 6.60 6.91 15.04
C LYS A 84 6.31 7.52 16.42
N ASP A 85 5.88 6.71 17.38
CA ASP A 85 5.71 7.15 18.78
C ASP A 85 7.06 7.54 19.42
N LEU A 86 8.13 6.80 19.11
CA LEU A 86 9.49 7.11 19.54
C LEU A 86 9.99 8.42 18.96
N THR A 87 9.84 8.66 17.66
CA THR A 87 10.31 9.89 17.01
C THR A 87 9.48 11.11 17.41
N ASP A 88 8.21 10.93 17.79
CA ASP A 88 7.41 12.00 18.40
C ASP A 88 7.90 12.38 19.81
N ALA A 89 8.30 11.40 20.61
CA ALA A 89 8.86 11.65 21.96
C ALA A 89 10.34 12.11 21.91
N MET A 90 11.08 11.68 20.89
CA MET A 90 12.50 11.92 20.70
C MET A 90 12.79 12.26 19.23
N PRO A 91 12.57 13.53 18.78
CA PRO A 91 12.83 13.91 17.40
C PRO A 91 14.27 13.67 16.92
N SER A 92 15.25 13.62 17.84
CA SER A 92 16.63 13.24 17.55
C SER A 92 16.81 11.79 17.06
N ARG A 93 15.78 10.94 17.20
CA ARG A 93 15.74 9.56 16.67
C ARG A 93 15.26 9.48 15.23
N ILE A 94 14.78 10.58 14.63
CA ILE A 94 14.41 10.61 13.21
C ILE A 94 15.65 10.26 12.38
N GLY A 95 15.54 9.16 11.63
CA GLY A 95 16.66 8.58 10.91
C GLY A 95 16.92 9.18 9.53
N ARG A 96 17.70 8.44 8.74
CA ARG A 96 17.99 8.72 7.33
C ARG A 96 16.82 8.31 6.42
N PRO A 97 16.78 8.82 5.17
CA PRO A 97 15.96 8.23 4.11
C PRO A 97 16.23 6.71 3.94
N ASN A 98 15.18 6.00 3.53
CA ASN A 98 15.20 4.55 3.30
C ASN A 98 14.75 4.24 1.86
N LYS A 99 15.08 3.04 1.39
CA LYS A 99 14.76 2.56 0.03
C LYS A 99 13.27 2.35 -0.22
N PHE A 100 12.44 2.36 0.81
CA PHE A 100 10.98 2.24 0.69
C PHE A 100 10.28 3.59 0.61
N GLU A 101 11.04 4.70 0.67
CA GLU A 101 10.55 6.08 0.59
C GLU A 101 9.50 6.41 1.66
N ILE A 102 9.54 5.66 2.76
CA ILE A 102 8.72 5.93 3.94
C ILE A 102 9.33 7.16 4.63
N PRO A 103 8.54 8.17 5.06
CA PRO A 103 9.10 9.33 5.72
C PRO A 103 9.95 8.93 6.94
N PRO A 104 11.17 9.49 7.14
CA PRO A 104 12.10 9.01 8.17
C PRO A 104 11.60 9.12 9.62
N ALA A 105 10.56 9.89 9.89
CA ALA A 105 9.91 9.90 11.20
C ALA A 105 9.08 8.63 11.46
N TYR A 106 8.67 7.91 10.42
CA TYR A 106 7.79 6.75 10.50
C TYR A 106 8.55 5.43 10.39
N PHE A 107 9.80 5.44 9.93
CA PHE A 107 10.52 4.20 9.66
C PHE A 107 11.99 4.27 10.02
N ASP A 108 12.42 3.28 10.81
CA ASP A 108 13.82 3.06 11.13
C ASP A 108 14.53 2.42 9.93
N ALA A 109 15.44 3.15 9.32
CA ALA A 109 16.15 2.67 8.14
C ALA A 109 17.08 1.47 8.44
N ASP A 110 17.41 1.19 9.70
CA ASP A 110 18.28 0.07 10.06
C ASP A 110 17.55 -1.28 10.00
N ILE A 111 16.21 -1.28 9.98
CA ILE A 111 15.39 -2.49 9.87
C ILE A 111 15.03 -2.85 8.42
N GLU A 112 15.59 -2.16 7.42
CA GLU A 112 15.38 -2.46 6.00
C GLU A 112 15.55 -3.96 5.65
N PRO A 113 16.56 -4.69 6.16
CA PRO A 113 16.70 -6.12 5.90
C PRO A 113 15.53 -6.98 6.43
N LEU A 114 14.89 -6.57 7.54
CA LEU A 114 13.73 -7.27 8.08
C LEU A 114 12.49 -7.06 7.20
N ILE A 115 12.36 -5.89 6.56
CA ILE A 115 11.29 -5.62 5.61
C ILE A 115 11.51 -6.38 4.30
N ASP A 116 12.75 -6.54 3.85
CA ASP A 116 13.05 -7.43 2.72
C ASP A 116 12.65 -8.86 3.01
N GLU A 117 12.97 -9.36 4.21
CA GLU A 117 12.60 -10.70 4.63
C GLU A 117 11.07 -10.86 4.74
N TYR A 118 10.38 -9.87 5.30
CA TYR A 118 8.92 -9.80 5.28
C TYR A 118 8.38 -9.96 3.84
N GLY A 119 8.94 -9.22 2.88
CA GLY A 119 8.55 -9.32 1.46
C GLY A 119 8.76 -10.72 0.90
N LYS A 120 9.93 -11.32 1.13
CA LYS A 120 10.25 -12.68 0.67
C LYS A 120 9.31 -13.75 1.25
N LEU A 121 8.88 -13.59 2.49
CA LEU A 121 7.92 -14.52 3.11
C LEU A 121 6.54 -14.36 2.49
N PHE A 122 6.09 -13.12 2.25
CA PHE A 122 4.82 -12.87 1.56
C PHE A 122 4.83 -13.43 0.13
N ASP A 123 5.95 -13.33 -0.58
CA ASP A 123 6.11 -13.90 -1.91
C ASP A 123 5.84 -15.41 -1.96
N ILE A 124 6.16 -16.13 -0.89
CA ILE A 124 5.91 -17.57 -0.76
C ILE A 124 4.45 -17.82 -0.35
N MET A 125 3.96 -17.11 0.67
CA MET A 125 2.60 -17.30 1.21
C MET A 125 1.50 -16.90 0.23
N GLU A 126 1.77 -15.94 -0.65
CA GLU A 126 0.85 -15.40 -1.64
C GLU A 126 1.06 -16.00 -3.03
N ALA A 127 1.93 -17.01 -3.15
CA ALA A 127 2.18 -17.68 -4.40
C ALA A 127 0.86 -18.16 -5.06
N PRO A 128 0.72 -17.98 -6.38
CA PRO A 128 -0.46 -18.48 -7.10
C PRO A 128 -0.63 -19.99 -6.88
N PRO A 129 -1.87 -20.49 -6.82
CA PRO A 129 -2.11 -21.93 -6.74
C PRO A 129 -1.61 -22.65 -8.01
N ALA A 130 -1.35 -23.95 -7.85
CA ALA A 130 -1.16 -24.83 -9.00
C ALA A 130 -2.38 -24.74 -9.93
N GLY A 131 -2.14 -24.52 -11.22
CA GLY A 131 -3.20 -24.34 -12.22
C GLY A 131 -3.68 -22.91 -12.42
N ALA A 132 -3.13 -21.92 -11.69
CA ALA A 132 -3.37 -20.51 -12.01
C ALA A 132 -2.94 -20.20 -13.45
N GLN A 133 -3.81 -19.51 -14.18
CA GLN A 133 -3.67 -19.24 -15.61
C GLN A 133 -3.08 -17.85 -15.79
N ASN A 134 -1.76 -17.81 -15.93
CA ASN A 134 -1.03 -16.58 -16.17
C ASN A 134 -1.25 -16.09 -17.62
N SER A 135 -1.16 -14.78 -17.78
CA SER A 135 -1.01 -14.11 -19.05
C SER A 135 0.47 -13.90 -19.37
N PRO A 136 0.88 -14.02 -20.65
CA PRO A 136 2.21 -13.61 -21.10
C PRO A 136 2.37 -12.07 -21.14
N THR A 137 1.27 -11.31 -21.11
CA THR A 137 1.27 -9.85 -21.26
C THR A 137 0.50 -9.14 -20.14
N PRO A 138 0.74 -9.45 -18.85
CA PRO A 138 -0.18 -9.08 -17.78
C PRO A 138 -0.42 -7.58 -17.63
N PHE A 139 0.63 -6.78 -17.77
CA PHE A 139 0.50 -5.33 -17.63
C PHE A 139 -0.28 -4.72 -18.79
N LYS A 140 -0.09 -5.26 -20.01
CA LYS A 140 -0.81 -4.81 -21.19
C LYS A 140 -2.28 -5.21 -21.11
N ASP A 141 -2.58 -6.40 -20.60
CA ASP A 141 -3.97 -6.86 -20.41
C ASP A 141 -4.76 -5.92 -19.50
N VAL A 142 -4.16 -5.49 -18.38
CA VAL A 142 -4.77 -4.51 -17.47
C VAL A 142 -5.08 -3.19 -18.18
N VAL A 143 -4.13 -2.69 -18.96
CA VAL A 143 -4.29 -1.42 -19.69
C VAL A 143 -5.35 -1.55 -20.78
N ASP A 144 -5.25 -2.57 -21.63
CA ASP A 144 -6.14 -2.79 -22.77
C ASP A 144 -7.59 -2.98 -22.32
N LEU A 145 -7.82 -3.82 -21.30
CA LEU A 145 -9.15 -4.04 -20.75
C LEU A 145 -9.75 -2.74 -20.20
N ALA A 146 -8.99 -1.99 -19.41
CA ALA A 146 -9.46 -0.73 -18.86
C ALA A 146 -9.75 0.33 -19.93
N VAL A 147 -8.90 0.44 -20.97
CA VAL A 147 -9.12 1.35 -22.11
C VAL A 147 -10.39 0.95 -22.86
N ALA A 148 -10.58 -0.33 -23.16
CA ALA A 148 -11.77 -0.82 -23.86
C ALA A 148 -13.05 -0.56 -23.05
N ILE A 149 -13.03 -0.87 -21.75
CA ILE A 149 -14.15 -0.57 -20.83
C ILE A 149 -14.45 0.93 -20.81
N ALA A 150 -13.43 1.78 -20.69
CA ALA A 150 -13.60 3.23 -20.68
C ALA A 150 -14.21 3.74 -21.99
N ARG A 151 -13.76 3.25 -23.15
CA ARG A 151 -14.33 3.60 -24.46
C ARG A 151 -15.79 3.15 -24.58
N ALA A 152 -16.13 1.93 -24.15
CA ALA A 152 -17.53 1.47 -24.10
C ALA A 152 -18.39 2.36 -23.18
N LYS A 153 -17.82 2.87 -22.08
CA LYS A 153 -18.48 3.85 -21.19
C LYS A 153 -18.55 5.28 -21.77
N GLY A 154 -18.09 5.49 -23.02
CA GLY A 154 -18.22 6.73 -23.78
C GLY A 154 -17.05 7.70 -23.62
N LEU A 155 -15.89 7.25 -23.12
CA LEU A 155 -14.71 8.13 -23.02
C LEU A 155 -14.03 8.33 -24.38
N ALA A 156 -13.62 9.57 -24.62
CA ALA A 156 -12.69 9.88 -25.70
C ALA A 156 -11.33 9.17 -25.49
N PRO A 157 -10.57 8.88 -26.56
CA PRO A 157 -9.34 8.09 -26.48
C PRO A 157 -8.34 8.55 -25.40
N VAL A 158 -8.09 9.86 -25.31
CA VAL A 158 -7.15 10.43 -24.33
C VAL A 158 -7.56 10.16 -22.88
N HIS A 159 -8.86 10.16 -22.58
CA HIS A 159 -9.37 9.86 -21.23
C HIS A 159 -9.41 8.35 -20.98
N ALA A 160 -9.65 7.55 -22.01
CA ALA A 160 -9.57 6.09 -21.90
C ALA A 160 -8.15 5.62 -21.59
N GLU A 161 -7.12 6.24 -22.16
CA GLU A 161 -5.72 5.97 -21.77
C GLU A 161 -5.44 6.23 -20.29
N ALA A 162 -6.03 7.29 -19.72
CA ALA A 162 -5.93 7.55 -18.30
C ALA A 162 -6.57 6.43 -17.46
N ALA A 163 -7.69 5.84 -17.90
CA ALA A 163 -8.28 4.67 -17.26
C ALA A 163 -7.33 3.47 -17.28
N GLY A 164 -6.66 3.23 -18.41
CA GLY A 164 -5.61 2.21 -18.54
C GLY A 164 -4.48 2.38 -17.54
N ARG A 165 -3.90 3.58 -17.49
CA ARG A 165 -2.83 3.94 -16.55
C ARG A 165 -3.26 3.78 -15.09
N ILE A 166 -4.44 4.30 -14.72
CA ILE A 166 -4.99 4.19 -13.36
C ILE A 166 -5.17 2.72 -12.96
N SER A 167 -5.74 1.93 -13.87
CA SER A 167 -5.99 0.50 -13.64
C SER A 167 -4.71 -0.30 -13.45
N LEU A 168 -3.64 0.05 -14.17
CA LEU A 168 -2.32 -0.53 -13.91
C LEU A 168 -1.80 -0.15 -12.52
N GLY A 169 -2.04 1.09 -12.08
CA GLY A 169 -1.80 1.51 -10.70
C GLY A 169 -2.48 0.61 -9.67
N LEU A 170 -3.77 0.32 -9.87
CA LEU A 170 -4.54 -0.57 -8.99
C LEU A 170 -3.98 -2.00 -8.97
N PHE A 171 -3.59 -2.53 -10.13
CA PHE A 171 -2.93 -3.84 -10.19
C PHE A 171 -1.69 -3.90 -9.29
N PHE A 172 -0.87 -2.85 -9.29
CA PHE A 172 0.29 -2.75 -8.41
C PHE A 172 -0.09 -2.52 -6.95
N ALA A 173 -1.12 -1.71 -6.65
CA ALA A 173 -1.63 -1.51 -5.30
C ALA A 173 -2.03 -2.85 -4.66
N GLU A 174 -2.82 -3.64 -5.38
CA GLU A 174 -3.38 -4.90 -4.89
C GLU A 174 -2.35 -6.02 -4.79
N THR A 175 -1.50 -6.19 -5.82
CA THR A 175 -0.69 -7.41 -5.96
C THR A 175 0.80 -7.18 -6.12
N ASN A 176 1.25 -5.92 -6.06
CA ASN A 176 2.62 -5.55 -6.37
C ASN A 176 3.03 -5.87 -7.84
N GLY A 177 2.03 -5.99 -8.73
CA GLY A 177 2.20 -6.34 -10.14
C GLY A 177 2.29 -7.85 -10.39
N LYS A 178 1.82 -8.68 -9.46
CA LYS A 178 1.88 -10.15 -9.54
C LYS A 178 0.54 -10.73 -9.94
N GLN A 179 0.58 -11.69 -10.85
CA GLN A 179 -0.65 -12.33 -11.34
C GLN A 179 -1.14 -13.39 -10.36
N ASN A 180 -2.46 -13.51 -10.24
CA ASN A 180 -3.14 -14.67 -9.66
C ASN A 180 -2.73 -15.00 -8.21
N VAL A 181 -2.22 -14.00 -7.48
CA VAL A 181 -1.70 -14.21 -6.13
C VAL A 181 -2.82 -14.56 -5.15
N ARG A 182 -2.50 -15.42 -4.19
CA ARG A 182 -3.32 -15.55 -2.99
C ARG A 182 -3.17 -14.31 -2.11
N ASN A 183 -3.87 -14.28 -0.99
CA ASN A 183 -3.74 -13.22 -0.01
C ASN A 183 -3.32 -13.82 1.33
N GLY A 184 -2.20 -13.36 1.87
CA GLY A 184 -1.67 -13.88 3.14
C GLY A 184 -2.57 -13.53 4.33
N ARG A 185 -3.54 -12.64 4.15
CA ARG A 185 -4.41 -12.07 5.20
C ARG A 185 -5.91 -12.25 4.91
N SER A 186 -6.26 -12.87 3.79
CA SER A 186 -7.66 -13.15 3.45
C SER A 186 -7.78 -14.46 2.67
N ASN A 187 -8.82 -15.24 2.97
CA ASN A 187 -9.22 -16.35 2.11
C ASN A 187 -10.28 -15.94 1.08
N THR A 188 -10.81 -14.72 1.21
CA THR A 188 -11.89 -14.24 0.35
C THR A 188 -11.33 -13.56 -0.89
N TYR A 189 -10.36 -12.66 -0.72
CA TYR A 189 -9.82 -11.82 -1.78
C TYR A 189 -8.57 -12.47 -2.35
N MET A 190 -8.53 -12.67 -3.67
CA MET A 190 -7.42 -13.33 -4.35
C MET A 190 -7.41 -12.99 -5.85
N GLY A 191 -6.38 -13.43 -6.55
CA GLY A 191 -6.25 -13.22 -7.98
C GLY A 191 -5.44 -11.96 -8.29
N SER A 192 -5.40 -11.64 -9.58
CA SER A 192 -4.67 -10.49 -10.10
C SER A 192 -5.22 -9.14 -9.63
N PHE A 193 -6.49 -9.04 -9.25
CA PHE A 193 -7.11 -7.82 -8.72
C PHE A 193 -7.67 -8.01 -7.31
N GLN A 194 -7.24 -9.07 -6.60
CA GLN A 194 -7.65 -9.36 -5.22
C GLN A 194 -9.18 -9.32 -5.02
N THR A 195 -9.94 -9.96 -5.92
CA THR A 195 -11.41 -9.89 -5.89
C THR A 195 -12.03 -11.00 -5.03
N GLY A 196 -13.15 -10.67 -4.39
CA GLY A 196 -14.01 -11.65 -3.73
C GLY A 196 -14.91 -12.40 -4.72
N PRO A 197 -15.48 -13.56 -4.35
CA PRO A 197 -16.36 -14.32 -5.26
C PRO A 197 -17.59 -13.54 -5.72
N SER A 198 -18.17 -12.69 -4.86
CA SER A 198 -19.32 -11.84 -5.24
C SER A 198 -18.93 -10.74 -6.21
N GLU A 199 -17.74 -10.17 -6.04
CA GLU A 199 -17.20 -9.12 -6.89
C GLU A 199 -16.88 -9.66 -8.27
N ASP A 200 -16.26 -10.84 -8.35
CA ASP A 200 -16.01 -11.56 -9.61
C ASP A 200 -17.32 -11.80 -10.38
N ARG A 201 -18.33 -12.39 -9.73
CA ARG A 201 -19.64 -12.63 -10.36
C ARG A 201 -20.32 -11.34 -10.82
N ASN A 202 -20.26 -10.28 -10.01
CA ASN A 202 -20.87 -9.00 -10.37
C ASN A 202 -20.13 -8.32 -11.53
N GLY A 203 -18.79 -8.39 -11.51
CA GLY A 203 -17.92 -7.93 -12.58
C GLY A 203 -18.26 -8.59 -13.91
N ARG A 204 -18.33 -9.92 -13.92
CA ARG A 204 -18.70 -10.70 -15.10
C ARG A 204 -20.06 -10.33 -15.67
N ARG A 205 -21.08 -10.26 -14.81
CA ARG A 205 -22.43 -9.84 -15.21
C ARG A 205 -22.43 -8.45 -15.85
N LYS A 206 -21.65 -7.51 -15.29
CA LYS A 206 -21.51 -6.17 -15.85
C LYS A 206 -20.73 -6.18 -17.17
N TRP A 207 -19.71 -7.03 -17.31
CA TRP A 207 -18.98 -7.23 -18.56
C TRP A 207 -19.90 -7.74 -19.67
N ASP A 208 -20.68 -8.78 -19.38
CA ASP A 208 -21.63 -9.36 -20.34
C ASP A 208 -22.60 -8.31 -20.90
N ALA A 209 -23.01 -7.35 -20.06
CA ALA A 209 -23.90 -6.26 -20.46
C ALA A 209 -23.29 -5.29 -21.49
N ILE A 210 -21.95 -5.19 -21.57
CA ILE A 210 -21.26 -4.32 -22.53
C ILE A 210 -20.47 -5.09 -23.60
N LYS A 211 -20.49 -6.44 -23.57
CA LYS A 211 -19.66 -7.28 -24.45
C LYS A 211 -19.89 -7.02 -25.93
N GLY A 212 -21.14 -6.74 -26.33
CA GLY A 212 -21.46 -6.35 -27.71
C GLY A 212 -20.85 -5.01 -28.13
N GLU A 213 -20.82 -4.02 -27.24
CA GLU A 213 -20.16 -2.74 -27.48
C GLU A 213 -18.66 -2.91 -27.62
N ILE A 214 -18.05 -3.72 -26.74
CA ILE A 214 -16.62 -4.07 -26.83
C ILE A 214 -16.31 -4.75 -28.16
N ALA A 215 -17.12 -5.72 -28.61
CA ALA A 215 -16.92 -6.38 -29.89
C ALA A 215 -17.00 -5.40 -31.09
N GLY A 216 -17.85 -4.38 -31.01
CA GLY A 216 -17.92 -3.33 -32.03
C GLY A 216 -16.73 -2.37 -32.02
N LEU A 217 -16.14 -2.10 -30.85
CA LEU A 217 -15.01 -1.18 -30.68
C LEU A 217 -13.66 -1.85 -30.92
N ASP A 218 -13.52 -3.10 -30.52
CA ASP A 218 -12.28 -3.89 -30.56
C ASP A 218 -12.61 -5.39 -30.70
N PRO A 219 -12.80 -5.87 -31.96
CA PRO A 219 -13.13 -7.27 -32.22
C PRO A 219 -12.03 -8.24 -31.76
N GLU A 220 -10.76 -7.84 -31.80
CA GLU A 220 -9.63 -8.70 -31.41
C GLU A 220 -9.60 -8.90 -29.89
N LEU A 221 -9.83 -7.84 -29.11
CA LEU A 221 -9.95 -7.93 -27.66
C LEU A 221 -11.15 -8.80 -27.26
N SER A 222 -12.28 -8.68 -27.95
CA SER A 222 -13.46 -9.51 -27.70
C SER A 222 -13.18 -10.99 -28.01
N ALA A 223 -12.54 -11.29 -29.14
CA ALA A 223 -12.14 -12.66 -29.48
C ALA A 223 -11.12 -13.24 -28.48
N ARG A 224 -10.24 -12.40 -27.93
CA ARG A 224 -9.33 -12.80 -26.85
C ARG A 224 -10.10 -13.09 -25.56
N ASP A 225 -11.06 -12.26 -25.20
CA ASP A 225 -11.93 -12.47 -24.05
C ASP A 225 -12.64 -13.82 -24.11
N ASP A 226 -13.19 -14.20 -25.27
CA ASP A 226 -13.81 -15.51 -25.47
C ASP A 226 -12.86 -16.69 -25.25
N LYS A 227 -11.58 -16.55 -25.66
CA LYS A 227 -10.55 -17.57 -25.43
C LYS A 227 -10.21 -17.69 -23.96
N GLU A 228 -10.09 -16.58 -23.26
CA GLU A 228 -9.77 -16.56 -21.82
C GLU A 228 -10.93 -17.06 -20.96
N GLU A 229 -12.17 -16.72 -21.32
CA GLU A 229 -13.38 -17.33 -20.77
C GLU A 229 -13.39 -18.85 -20.94
N ALA A 230 -13.05 -19.33 -22.14
CA ALA A 230 -12.96 -20.76 -22.40
C ALA A 230 -11.87 -21.43 -21.57
N ARG A 231 -10.71 -20.76 -21.40
CA ARG A 231 -9.59 -21.24 -20.60
C ARG A 231 -9.96 -21.33 -19.12
N ALA A 232 -10.71 -20.37 -18.59
CA ALA A 232 -11.11 -20.32 -17.19
C ALA A 232 -12.19 -21.34 -16.79
N ARG A 233 -12.90 -21.96 -17.76
CA ARG A 233 -13.97 -22.93 -17.46
C ARG A 233 -13.48 -24.08 -16.57
N GLY A 234 -14.30 -24.43 -15.58
CA GLY A 234 -14.00 -25.52 -14.66
C GLY A 234 -12.97 -25.17 -13.57
N THR A 235 -12.52 -23.92 -13.51
CA THR A 235 -11.63 -23.42 -12.47
C THR A 235 -12.25 -22.24 -11.72
N ASP A 236 -11.64 -21.80 -10.63
CA ASP A 236 -11.98 -20.51 -10.03
C ASP A 236 -11.44 -19.39 -10.95
N TYR A 237 -12.37 -18.67 -11.57
CA TYR A 237 -12.11 -17.61 -12.54
C TYR A 237 -11.16 -16.51 -12.02
N ARG A 238 -11.04 -16.37 -10.71
CA ARG A 238 -10.13 -15.40 -10.10
C ARG A 238 -8.66 -15.76 -10.27
N PHE A 239 -8.38 -17.03 -10.60
CA PHE A 239 -7.04 -17.50 -10.92
C PHE A 239 -6.74 -17.53 -12.42
N ASN A 240 -7.60 -16.96 -13.27
CA ASN A 240 -7.21 -16.54 -14.61
C ASN A 240 -6.97 -15.02 -14.60
N HIS A 241 -5.79 -14.62 -15.07
CA HIS A 241 -5.37 -13.22 -15.00
C HIS A 241 -6.33 -12.29 -15.73
N TRP A 242 -6.68 -12.63 -16.98
CA TRP A 242 -7.52 -11.81 -17.84
C TRP A 242 -8.91 -11.62 -17.25
N THR A 243 -9.58 -12.72 -16.91
CA THR A 243 -10.95 -12.66 -16.39
C THR A 243 -10.99 -11.96 -15.04
N ASN A 244 -10.00 -12.19 -14.16
CA ASN A 244 -9.98 -11.55 -12.86
C ASN A 244 -9.75 -10.03 -12.92
N VAL A 245 -8.85 -9.58 -13.80
CA VAL A 245 -8.62 -8.15 -14.06
C VAL A 245 -9.90 -7.51 -14.61
N ARG A 246 -10.47 -8.10 -15.66
CA ARG A 246 -11.70 -7.62 -16.30
C ARG A 246 -12.85 -7.50 -15.30
N ASP A 247 -13.11 -8.57 -14.55
CA ASP A 247 -14.23 -8.63 -13.62
C ASP A 247 -14.00 -7.70 -12.41
N GLY A 248 -12.77 -7.60 -11.91
CA GLY A 248 -12.40 -6.64 -10.86
C GLY A 248 -12.64 -5.18 -11.29
N LEU A 249 -12.19 -4.81 -12.48
CA LEU A 249 -12.42 -3.49 -13.05
C LEU A 249 -13.91 -3.19 -13.25
N MET A 250 -14.65 -4.13 -13.83
CA MET A 250 -16.10 -3.99 -14.06
C MET A 250 -16.89 -3.87 -12.75
N ASN A 251 -16.50 -4.60 -11.72
CA ASN A 251 -17.17 -4.57 -10.43
C ASN A 251 -17.06 -3.18 -9.76
N ALA A 252 -15.83 -2.71 -9.55
CA ALA A 252 -15.57 -1.56 -8.68
C ALA A 252 -15.42 -0.22 -9.43
N HIS A 253 -14.81 -0.24 -10.63
CA HIS A 253 -14.19 0.95 -11.22
C HIS A 253 -14.86 1.43 -12.52
N ALA A 254 -15.41 0.52 -13.33
CA ALA A 254 -15.91 0.85 -14.68
C ALA A 254 -16.92 2.01 -14.71
N ASP A 255 -17.80 2.11 -13.72
CA ASP A 255 -18.79 3.20 -13.66
C ASP A 255 -18.16 4.56 -13.31
N LEU A 256 -17.00 4.57 -12.62
CA LEU A 256 -16.24 5.79 -12.33
C LEU A 256 -15.39 6.27 -13.49
N PHE A 257 -15.14 5.44 -14.51
CA PHE A 257 -14.33 5.87 -15.66
C PHE A 257 -14.95 7.10 -16.34
N ARG A 258 -16.28 7.22 -16.35
CA ARG A 258 -17.01 8.39 -16.89
C ARG A 258 -16.62 9.71 -16.21
N GLU A 259 -16.16 9.64 -14.96
CA GLU A 259 -15.75 10.80 -14.16
C GLU A 259 -14.27 11.19 -14.37
N ILE A 260 -13.48 10.39 -15.09
CA ILE A 260 -12.04 10.63 -15.30
C ILE A 260 -11.74 12.05 -15.82
N PRO A 261 -12.47 12.63 -16.79
CA PRO A 261 -12.20 13.99 -17.23
C PRO A 261 -12.25 15.02 -16.10
N GLY A 262 -13.24 14.90 -15.20
CA GLY A 262 -13.35 15.75 -14.01
C GLY A 262 -12.25 15.46 -13.00
N ILE A 263 -11.97 14.18 -12.75
CA ILE A 263 -10.92 13.74 -11.81
C ILE A 263 -9.55 14.27 -12.23
N VAL A 264 -9.18 14.17 -13.51
CA VAL A 264 -7.89 14.66 -14.03
C VAL A 264 -7.77 16.18 -13.86
N LYS A 265 -8.88 16.93 -13.98
CA LYS A 265 -8.88 18.38 -13.74
C LYS A 265 -8.65 18.71 -12.26
N THR A 266 -9.25 17.94 -11.35
CA THR A 266 -9.13 18.17 -9.89
C THR A 266 -7.82 17.64 -9.32
N LEU A 267 -7.34 16.51 -9.82
CA LEU A 267 -6.13 15.81 -9.39
C LEU A 267 -5.20 15.69 -10.61
N PRO A 268 -4.41 16.73 -10.93
CA PRO A 268 -3.54 16.70 -12.11
C PRO A 268 -2.40 15.69 -11.99
N ASP A 269 -1.98 15.33 -10.76
CA ASP A 269 -0.96 14.31 -10.53
C ASP A 269 -1.50 12.90 -10.82
N PRO A 270 -0.90 12.15 -11.78
CA PRO A 270 -1.19 10.75 -12.05
C PRO A 270 -1.24 9.84 -10.81
N VAL A 271 -0.37 10.07 -9.83
CA VAL A 271 -0.29 9.25 -8.60
C VAL A 271 -1.48 9.52 -7.69
N ASP A 272 -1.89 10.76 -7.53
CA ASP A 272 -3.08 11.10 -6.73
C ASP A 272 -4.37 10.57 -7.36
N GLN A 273 -4.44 10.48 -8.69
CA GLN A 273 -5.55 9.80 -9.37
C GLN A 273 -5.59 8.31 -9.04
N MET A 274 -4.43 7.63 -9.01
CA MET A 274 -4.36 6.22 -8.61
C MET A 274 -4.77 6.01 -7.15
N LYS A 275 -4.30 6.88 -6.24
CA LYS A 275 -4.73 6.87 -4.82
C LYS A 275 -6.24 7.04 -4.67
N LEU A 276 -6.85 7.94 -5.44
CA LEU A 276 -8.30 8.13 -5.40
C LEU A 276 -9.05 6.85 -5.80
N PHE A 277 -8.61 6.18 -6.86
CA PHE A 277 -9.23 4.92 -7.29
C PHE A 277 -8.95 3.78 -6.30
N GLU A 278 -7.81 3.79 -5.62
CA GLU A 278 -7.55 2.86 -4.51
C GLU A 278 -8.51 3.10 -3.33
N LEU A 279 -8.85 4.36 -3.03
CA LEU A 279 -9.86 4.71 -2.04
C LEU A 279 -11.28 4.24 -2.41
N ILE A 280 -11.56 3.96 -3.69
CA ILE A 280 -12.82 3.31 -4.08
C ILE A 280 -12.89 1.88 -3.56
N GLN A 281 -11.75 1.19 -3.45
CA GLN A 281 -11.68 -0.17 -2.88
C GLN A 281 -11.72 -0.14 -1.35
N ILE A 282 -11.03 0.83 -0.74
CA ILE A 282 -10.89 0.93 0.73
C ILE A 282 -12.15 1.51 1.39
N VAL A 283 -12.69 2.61 0.86
CA VAL A 283 -13.84 3.35 1.42
C VAL A 283 -14.78 3.83 0.30
N PRO A 284 -15.45 2.91 -0.42
CA PRO A 284 -16.20 3.22 -1.64
C PRO A 284 -17.25 4.32 -1.47
N THR A 285 -18.08 4.22 -0.42
CA THR A 285 -19.19 5.15 -0.21
C THR A 285 -18.72 6.59 0.04
N PRO A 286 -17.82 6.86 1.02
CA PRO A 286 -17.24 8.18 1.19
C PRO A 286 -16.58 8.75 -0.06
N THR A 287 -15.83 7.93 -0.81
CA THR A 287 -15.11 8.39 -2.01
C THR A 287 -16.08 8.79 -3.13
N ARG A 288 -17.15 8.02 -3.35
CA ARG A 288 -18.20 8.38 -4.31
C ARG A 288 -18.96 9.65 -3.87
N SER A 289 -19.21 9.81 -2.58
CA SER A 289 -19.84 11.03 -2.05
C SER A 289 -18.95 12.26 -2.22
N ALA A 290 -17.64 12.11 -2.02
CA ALA A 290 -16.67 13.19 -2.22
C ALA A 290 -16.55 13.60 -3.69
N LEU A 291 -16.63 12.64 -4.63
CA LEU A 291 -16.67 12.96 -6.06
C LEU A 291 -17.94 13.73 -6.45
N LYS A 292 -19.10 13.33 -5.89
CA LYS A 292 -20.38 13.98 -6.17
C LYS A 292 -20.55 15.35 -5.50
N SER A 293 -19.71 15.72 -4.53
CA SER A 293 -19.84 16.99 -3.82
C SER A 293 -19.42 18.21 -4.65
N GLY A 294 -18.62 18.01 -5.70
CA GLY A 294 -17.97 19.11 -6.43
C GLY A 294 -16.77 19.74 -5.70
N ASP A 295 -16.49 19.33 -4.46
CA ASP A 295 -15.35 19.76 -3.64
C ASP A 295 -14.65 18.55 -3.04
N LEU A 296 -14.03 17.74 -3.92
CA LEU A 296 -13.38 16.48 -3.57
C LEU A 296 -12.37 16.66 -2.45
N LEU A 297 -11.45 17.62 -2.58
CA LEU A 297 -10.28 17.73 -1.69
C LEU A 297 -10.64 18.21 -0.29
N SER A 298 -11.69 19.02 -0.13
CA SER A 298 -12.13 19.52 1.17
C SER A 298 -13.19 18.63 1.82
N TYR A 299 -13.78 17.67 1.07
CA TYR A 299 -14.75 16.73 1.61
C TYR A 299 -14.17 15.99 2.82
N ARG A 300 -14.88 16.05 3.95
CA ARG A 300 -14.42 15.53 5.24
C ARG A 300 -15.11 14.22 5.60
N VAL A 301 -14.30 13.26 6.02
CA VAL A 301 -14.74 12.01 6.63
C VAL A 301 -14.58 12.11 8.13
N SER A 302 -15.65 11.89 8.88
CA SER A 302 -15.66 11.87 10.35
C SER A 302 -16.30 10.63 10.96
N SER A 303 -16.86 9.74 10.12
CA SER A 303 -17.45 8.48 10.60
C SER A 303 -16.38 7.61 11.28
N PRO A 304 -16.56 7.22 12.56
CA PRO A 304 -15.59 6.39 13.26
C PRO A 304 -15.32 5.05 12.57
N ALA A 305 -16.34 4.46 11.95
CA ALA A 305 -16.21 3.23 11.18
C ALA A 305 -15.32 3.42 9.94
N ILE A 306 -15.53 4.51 9.19
CA ILE A 306 -14.71 4.82 8.01
C ILE A 306 -13.28 5.18 8.41
N MET A 307 -13.09 5.98 9.46
CA MET A 307 -11.75 6.27 9.99
C MET A 307 -11.03 4.98 10.42
N LYS A 308 -11.73 4.01 11.00
CA LYS A 308 -11.17 2.68 11.30
C LYS A 308 -10.74 1.94 10.03
N HIS A 309 -11.54 1.97 8.96
CA HIS A 309 -11.17 1.36 7.68
C HIS A 309 -9.92 1.98 7.07
N LEU A 310 -9.76 3.31 7.13
CA LEU A 310 -8.54 4.01 6.70
C LEU A 310 -7.32 3.50 7.48
N ARG A 311 -7.42 3.42 8.81
CA ARG A 311 -6.31 2.93 9.66
C ARG A 311 -5.95 1.47 9.39
N ASN A 312 -6.94 0.61 9.15
CA ASN A 312 -6.69 -0.78 8.80
C ASN A 312 -5.91 -0.93 7.47
N ASN A 313 -6.00 0.08 6.60
CA ASN A 313 -5.26 0.18 5.34
C ASN A 313 -4.03 1.10 5.45
N SER A 314 -3.50 1.27 6.67
CA SER A 314 -2.28 2.03 6.96
C SER A 314 -2.36 3.54 6.69
N ILE A 315 -3.56 4.11 6.61
CA ILE A 315 -3.80 5.56 6.49
C ILE A 315 -4.12 6.12 7.88
N PHE A 316 -3.31 7.04 8.39
CA PHE A 316 -3.36 7.51 9.80
C PHE A 316 -3.22 6.38 10.83
N ALA A 317 -2.41 5.37 10.52
CA ALA A 317 -2.27 4.19 11.37
C ALA A 317 -1.09 4.26 12.37
N PHE A 318 -0.10 5.11 12.10
CA PHE A 318 1.22 5.02 12.74
C PHE A 318 1.44 6.15 13.74
N GLY A 319 1.74 5.78 14.98
CA GLY A 319 1.83 6.71 16.10
C GLY A 319 0.47 7.11 16.70
N GLN A 320 0.53 7.63 17.92
CA GLN A 320 -0.63 8.03 18.72
C GLN A 320 -1.39 9.19 18.09
N ALA A 321 -0.69 10.21 17.57
CA ALA A 321 -1.32 11.39 16.98
C ALA A 321 -2.19 11.04 15.77
N ASP A 322 -1.68 10.19 14.87
CA ASP A 322 -2.41 9.70 13.71
C ASP A 322 -3.65 8.89 14.12
N ARG A 323 -3.48 7.96 15.08
CA ARG A 323 -4.61 7.15 15.57
C ARG A 323 -5.66 7.97 16.31
N ALA A 324 -5.27 9.08 16.93
CA ALA A 324 -6.17 9.98 17.63
C ALA A 324 -7.04 10.84 16.68
N ARG A 325 -6.70 10.92 15.37
CA ARG A 325 -7.50 11.69 14.40
C ARG A 325 -8.93 11.17 14.33
N THR A 326 -9.90 12.02 14.63
CA THR A 326 -11.33 11.69 14.55
C THR A 326 -11.95 12.02 13.19
N SER A 327 -11.28 12.84 12.38
CA SER A 327 -11.69 13.16 11.01
C SER A 327 -10.50 13.49 10.12
N ALA A 328 -10.71 13.46 8.81
CA ALA A 328 -9.75 13.92 7.81
C ALA A 328 -10.46 14.37 6.53
N SER A 329 -9.90 15.37 5.84
CA SER A 329 -10.31 15.68 4.46
C SER A 329 -9.69 14.70 3.46
N PHE A 330 -10.26 14.59 2.26
CA PHE A 330 -9.66 13.78 1.20
C PHE A 330 -8.25 14.25 0.81
N ARG A 331 -7.95 15.56 0.90
CA ARG A 331 -6.57 16.06 0.76
C ARG A 331 -5.63 15.42 1.79
N GLU A 332 -6.03 15.38 3.05
CA GLU A 332 -5.23 14.77 4.12
C GLU A 332 -5.11 13.24 3.91
N ILE A 333 -6.19 12.59 3.47
CA ILE A 333 -6.21 11.15 3.20
C ILE A 333 -5.23 10.80 2.07
N LEU A 334 -5.30 11.49 0.92
CA LEU A 334 -4.42 11.27 -0.22
C LEU A 334 -2.93 11.52 0.14
N ALA A 335 -2.65 12.53 0.97
CA ALA A 335 -1.31 12.80 1.47
C ALA A 335 -0.79 11.68 2.39
N ALA A 336 -1.67 11.08 3.21
CA ALA A 336 -1.33 9.99 4.11
C ALA A 336 -1.17 8.62 3.43
N MET A 337 -1.48 8.50 2.13
CA MET A 337 -1.31 7.27 1.34
C MET A 337 0.11 7.08 0.79
N TRP A 338 1.14 7.57 1.50
CA TRP A 338 2.54 7.51 1.04
C TRP A 338 3.08 6.08 0.87
N LEU A 339 2.54 5.08 1.58
CA LEU A 339 2.88 3.65 1.38
C LEU A 339 2.57 3.14 -0.03
N PHE A 340 1.72 3.82 -0.79
CA PHE A 340 1.36 3.45 -2.14
C PHE A 340 2.22 4.13 -3.21
N ASN A 341 2.94 5.21 -2.89
CA ASN A 341 3.68 6.01 -3.87
C ASN A 341 4.61 5.15 -4.73
N ARG A 342 5.51 4.39 -4.09
CA ARG A 342 6.45 3.51 -4.80
C ARG A 342 5.76 2.45 -5.69
N LYS A 343 4.58 1.96 -5.29
CA LYS A 343 3.81 1.02 -6.12
C LYS A 343 3.27 1.71 -7.37
N PHE A 344 2.74 2.91 -7.22
CA PHE A 344 2.21 3.70 -8.32
C PHE A 344 3.31 4.23 -9.25
N GLU A 345 4.46 4.62 -8.73
CA GLU A 345 5.61 4.99 -9.54
C GLU A 345 6.14 3.82 -10.36
N ARG A 346 6.19 2.61 -9.80
CA ARG A 346 6.49 1.39 -10.56
C ARG A 346 5.45 1.08 -11.62
N ALA A 347 4.17 1.29 -11.33
CA ALA A 347 3.10 1.18 -12.33
C ALA A 347 3.28 2.20 -13.46
N MET A 348 3.66 3.44 -13.14
CA MET A 348 3.94 4.50 -14.12
C MET A 348 5.14 4.17 -15.00
N ALA A 349 6.25 3.71 -14.40
CA ALA A 349 7.41 3.24 -15.15
C ALA A 349 7.01 2.10 -16.09
N LYS A 350 6.24 1.13 -15.59
CA LYS A 350 5.78 0.01 -16.40
C LYS A 350 4.82 0.43 -17.51
N TYR A 351 3.94 1.40 -17.24
CA TYR A 351 3.05 1.98 -18.24
C TYR A 351 3.84 2.61 -19.39
N ALA A 352 4.90 3.37 -19.07
CA ALA A 352 5.76 3.99 -20.06
C ALA A 352 6.53 2.98 -20.92
N GLU A 353 6.89 1.81 -20.38
CA GLU A 353 7.53 0.73 -21.14
C GLU A 353 6.60 0.06 -22.16
N ILE A 354 5.31 -0.09 -21.82
CA ILE A 354 4.35 -0.87 -22.63
C ILE A 354 3.47 -0.03 -23.54
N LYS A 355 3.43 1.30 -23.33
CA LYS A 355 2.69 2.21 -24.21
C LYS A 355 3.36 2.20 -25.60
N PRO A 356 2.60 1.99 -26.70
CA PRO A 356 3.12 2.20 -28.04
C PRO A 356 3.68 3.62 -28.14
N ARG A 357 4.92 3.76 -28.65
CA ARG A 357 5.54 5.06 -28.87
C ARG A 357 4.82 5.86 -29.94
#